data_AF-A0A2D9Q837-F1
#
_entry.id   AF-A0A2D9Q837-F1
#
_cell.length_a   1.000
_cell.length_b   1.000
_cell.length_c   1.000
_cell.angle_alpha   90.00
_cell.angle_beta   90.00
_cell.angle_gamma   90.00
#
_symmetry.space_group_name_H-M   'P 1'
#
loop_
_entity.id
_entity.type
_entity.pdbx_description
1 polymer ?
#
loop_
_entity_poly.entity_id
_entity_poly.type
_entity_poly.pdbx_seq_one_letter_code
_entity_poly.pdbx_strand_id
1 'polypeptide(L)'
;MKKLLTVFAFAVTMLMGVQTASAQQLSQDSDRPEVIAKTETAKITEALNLNGDQSRAIFRALVAKEVSYQKHVQGKNANSATVKANKEKFDATLKEAMKKTLTAEQYDKWLKMNN
;
A
#
# COMPACT_ATOMS: atom_id res chain seq x y z
N MET A 1 32.50 26.38 42.98
CA MET A 1 31.42 26.64 42.01
C MET A 1 31.97 26.54 40.60
N LYS A 2 31.23 25.83 39.72
CA LYS A 2 31.38 25.76 38.24
C LYS A 2 32.61 24.99 37.77
N LYS A 3 32.43 23.84 37.09
CA LYS A 3 33.28 23.21 36.05
C LYS A 3 33.23 21.66 36.02
N LEU A 4 32.43 20.99 36.86
CA LEU A 4 32.20 19.54 36.76
C LEU A 4 30.91 19.14 36.00
N LEU A 5 30.10 20.12 35.59
CA LEU A 5 28.82 19.91 34.89
C LEU A 5 28.91 20.19 33.38
N THR A 6 30.07 19.99 32.76
CA THR A 6 30.25 20.33 31.33
C THR A 6 30.74 19.17 30.47
N VAL A 7 31.05 18.00 31.05
CA VAL A 7 31.57 16.84 30.29
C VAL A 7 30.49 15.77 30.04
N PHE A 8 29.38 15.78 30.77
CA PHE A 8 28.26 14.84 30.53
C PHE A 8 27.24 15.28 29.46
N ALA A 9 27.34 16.51 28.95
CA ALA A 9 26.39 17.04 27.97
C ALA A 9 26.65 16.56 26.53
N PHE A 10 27.77 15.89 26.24
CA PHE A 10 28.12 15.48 24.88
C PHE A 10 27.82 14.00 24.58
N ALA A 11 27.55 13.17 25.60
CA ALA A 11 27.28 11.74 25.42
C ALA A 11 25.78 11.42 25.23
N VAL A 12 24.89 12.29 25.70
CA VAL A 12 23.43 12.06 25.65
C VAL A 12 22.83 12.39 24.28
N THR A 13 23.46 13.27 23.50
CA THR A 13 22.99 13.64 22.15
C THR A 13 23.27 12.58 21.09
N MET A 14 24.24 11.67 21.30
CA MET A 14 24.49 10.57 20.35
C MET A 14 23.48 9.42 20.48
N LEU A 15 22.88 9.21 21.66
CA LEU A 15 21.89 8.14 21.87
C LEU A 15 20.49 8.49 21.34
N MET A 16 20.18 9.78 21.15
CA MET A 16 18.91 10.23 20.56
C MET A 16 18.97 10.40 19.04
N GLY A 17 20.14 10.28 18.41
CA GLY A 17 20.32 10.42 16.96
C GLY A 17 19.97 9.17 16.14
N VAL A 18 19.79 8.01 16.78
CA VAL A 18 19.61 6.72 16.06
C VAL A 18 18.13 6.39 15.81
N GLN A 19 17.19 7.07 16.48
CA GLN A 19 15.76 6.71 16.42
C GLN A 19 15.02 7.32 15.22
N THR A 20 15.56 8.36 14.57
CA THR A 20 14.88 9.06 13.47
C THR A 20 15.10 8.40 12.11
N ALA A 21 16.21 7.67 11.93
CA ALA A 21 16.51 6.98 10.66
C ALA A 21 15.52 5.84 10.36
N SER A 22 15.11 5.08 11.38
CA SER A 22 14.19 3.94 11.22
C SER A 22 12.75 4.36 10.94
N ALA A 23 12.29 5.50 11.47
CA ALA A 23 10.95 6.01 11.22
C ALA A 23 10.79 6.61 9.81
N GLN A 24 11.85 7.25 9.30
CA GLN A 24 11.84 7.84 7.95
C GLN A 24 11.91 6.78 6.86
N GLN A 25 12.63 5.66 7.08
CA GLN A 25 12.60 4.52 6.17
C GLN A 25 11.22 3.81 6.18
N LEU A 26 10.60 3.66 7.36
CA LEU A 26 9.29 3.00 7.48
C LEU A 26 8.15 3.78 6.79
N SER A 27 8.16 5.11 6.89
CA SER A 27 7.20 5.98 6.18
C SER A 27 7.43 6.01 4.67
N GLN A 28 8.67 5.80 4.21
CA GLN A 28 8.97 5.78 2.78
C GLN A 28 8.59 4.42 2.15
N ASP A 29 8.65 3.34 2.92
CA ASP A 29 8.26 2.01 2.46
C ASP A 29 6.74 1.79 2.42
N SER A 30 5.94 2.50 3.22
CA SER A 30 4.47 2.33 3.27
C SER A 30 3.73 2.74 2.00
N ASP A 31 4.30 3.65 1.21
CA ASP A 31 3.69 4.14 -0.04
C ASP A 31 4.07 3.30 -1.26
N ARG A 32 4.87 2.23 -1.07
CA ARG A 32 5.27 1.36 -2.17
C ARG A 32 4.08 0.55 -2.66
N PRO A 33 3.85 0.49 -4.00
CA PRO A 33 2.75 -0.28 -4.58
C PRO A 33 2.66 -1.72 -4.08
N GLU A 34 3.81 -2.37 -3.85
CA GLU A 34 3.84 -3.74 -3.34
C GLU A 34 3.41 -3.86 -1.87
N VAL A 35 3.70 -2.87 -1.04
CA VAL A 35 3.31 -2.87 0.37
C VAL A 35 1.81 -2.65 0.51
N ILE A 36 1.26 -1.70 -0.26
CA ILE A 36 -0.18 -1.46 -0.37
C ILE A 36 -0.88 -2.71 -0.89
N ALA A 37 -0.43 -3.26 -2.02
CA ALA A 37 -1.01 -4.46 -2.63
C ALA A 37 -0.93 -5.68 -1.71
N LYS A 38 0.16 -5.85 -0.95
CA LYS A 38 0.31 -6.96 0.00
C LYS A 38 -0.71 -6.85 1.14
N THR A 39 -0.90 -5.64 1.66
CA THR A 39 -1.86 -5.35 2.72
C THR A 39 -3.29 -5.63 2.24
N GLU A 40 -3.65 -5.13 1.06
CA GLU A 40 -4.97 -5.37 0.47
C GLU A 40 -5.20 -6.85 0.12
N THR A 41 -4.18 -7.53 -0.40
CA THR A 41 -4.27 -8.99 -0.66
C THR A 41 -4.55 -9.74 0.63
N ALA A 42 -3.85 -9.42 1.73
CA ALA A 42 -4.07 -10.10 3.01
C ALA A 42 -5.52 -9.94 3.51
N LYS A 43 -6.08 -8.73 3.43
CA LYS A 43 -7.49 -8.46 3.78
C LYS A 43 -8.46 -9.27 2.92
N ILE A 44 -8.24 -9.30 1.61
CA ILE A 44 -9.10 -10.05 0.68
C ILE A 44 -8.94 -11.56 0.92
N THR A 45 -7.72 -12.04 1.17
CA THR A 45 -7.45 -13.45 1.49
C THR A 45 -8.21 -13.89 2.73
N GLU A 46 -8.17 -13.11 3.80
CA GLU A 46 -8.91 -13.39 5.02
C GLU A 46 -10.43 -13.35 4.78
N ALA A 47 -10.92 -12.30 4.11
CA ALA A 47 -12.35 -12.11 3.90
C ALA A 47 -12.98 -13.16 2.97
N LEU A 48 -12.26 -13.61 1.95
CA LEU A 48 -12.77 -14.51 0.90
C LEU A 48 -12.25 -15.94 1.03
N ASN A 49 -11.43 -16.21 2.04
CA ASN A 49 -10.73 -17.48 2.23
C ASN A 49 -9.99 -17.92 0.95
N LEU A 50 -9.16 -17.02 0.42
CA LEU A 50 -8.45 -17.28 -0.84
C LEU A 50 -7.41 -18.38 -0.66
N ASN A 51 -7.33 -19.28 -1.65
CA ASN A 51 -6.21 -20.21 -1.71
C ASN A 51 -4.91 -19.49 -2.15
N GLY A 52 -3.79 -20.22 -2.10
CA GLY A 52 -2.47 -19.66 -2.40
C GLY A 52 -2.32 -19.10 -3.82
N ASP A 53 -2.92 -19.74 -4.81
CA ASP A 53 -2.82 -19.31 -6.21
C ASP A 53 -3.70 -18.10 -6.50
N GLN A 54 -4.91 -18.08 -5.93
CA GLN A 54 -5.80 -16.92 -5.96
C GLN A 54 -5.13 -15.71 -5.32
N SER A 55 -4.53 -15.89 -4.13
CA SER A 55 -3.85 -14.81 -3.41
C SER A 55 -2.67 -14.25 -4.22
N ARG A 56 -1.87 -15.10 -4.85
CA ARG A 56 -0.74 -14.66 -5.71
C ARG A 56 -1.21 -13.92 -6.95
N ALA A 57 -2.28 -14.40 -7.60
CA ALA A 57 -2.83 -13.74 -8.79
C ALA A 57 -3.42 -12.36 -8.44
N ILE A 58 -4.17 -12.28 -7.35
CA ILE A 58 -4.75 -11.02 -6.86
C ILE A 58 -3.67 -10.03 -6.43
N PHE A 59 -2.63 -10.49 -5.74
CA PHE A 59 -1.48 -9.66 -5.41
C PHE A 59 -0.85 -9.02 -6.64
N ARG A 60 -0.56 -9.79 -7.70
CA ARG A 60 0.00 -9.24 -8.94
C ARG A 60 -0.92 -8.22 -9.60
N ALA A 61 -2.24 -8.49 -9.61
CA ALA A 61 -3.22 -7.57 -10.17
C ALA A 61 -3.29 -6.26 -9.37
N LEU A 62 -3.24 -6.33 -8.04
CA LEU A 62 -3.20 -5.16 -7.16
C LEU A 62 -1.92 -4.36 -7.35
N VAL A 63 -0.75 -5.00 -7.41
CA VAL A 63 0.52 -4.31 -7.70
C VAL A 63 0.43 -3.55 -9.02
N ALA A 64 -0.09 -4.17 -10.08
CA ALA A 64 -0.25 -3.52 -11.38
C ALA A 64 -1.18 -2.30 -11.31
N LYS A 65 -2.28 -2.40 -10.55
CA LYS A 65 -3.18 -1.26 -10.30
C LYS A 65 -2.47 -0.15 -9.53
N GLU A 66 -1.81 -0.45 -8.41
CA GLU A 66 -1.16 0.54 -7.55
C GLU A 66 -0.03 1.27 -8.28
N VAL A 67 0.79 0.55 -9.06
CA VAL A 67 1.81 1.17 -9.93
C VAL A 67 1.18 2.12 -10.95
N SER A 68 0.03 1.74 -11.53
CA SER A 68 -0.68 2.57 -12.50
C SER A 68 -1.30 3.81 -11.83
N TYR A 69 -1.86 3.64 -10.63
CA TYR A 69 -2.40 4.72 -9.81
C TYR A 69 -1.31 5.72 -9.43
N GLN A 70 -0.16 5.25 -8.97
CA GLN A 70 0.98 6.10 -8.63
C GLN A 70 1.44 6.95 -9.83
N LYS A 71 1.46 6.38 -11.04
CA LYS A 71 1.91 7.08 -12.26
C LYS A 71 0.88 8.06 -12.83
N HIS A 72 -0.41 7.77 -12.69
CA HIS A 72 -1.45 8.42 -13.49
C HIS A 72 -2.59 9.05 -12.69
N VAL A 73 -2.69 8.77 -11.39
CA VAL A 73 -3.82 9.19 -10.55
C VAL A 73 -3.36 9.95 -9.31
N GLN A 74 -2.47 9.36 -8.52
CA GLN A 74 -1.99 9.94 -7.26
C GLN A 74 -1.26 11.28 -7.52
N GLY A 75 -1.53 12.27 -6.68
CA GLY A 75 -0.97 13.62 -6.80
C GLY A 75 -1.43 14.41 -8.03
N LYS A 76 -2.37 13.89 -8.83
CA LYS A 76 -2.92 14.59 -10.02
C LYS A 76 -4.30 15.16 -9.73
N ASN A 77 -4.74 16.08 -10.58
CA ASN A 77 -6.08 16.68 -10.46
C ASN A 77 -7.17 15.62 -10.71
N ALA A 78 -7.85 15.20 -9.65
CA ALA A 78 -8.94 14.22 -9.69
C ALA A 78 -10.15 14.67 -10.55
N ASN A 79 -10.29 15.97 -10.81
CA ASN A 79 -11.36 16.50 -11.66
C ASN A 79 -11.01 16.46 -13.16
N SER A 80 -9.76 16.16 -13.53
CA SER A 80 -9.36 15.98 -14.92
C SER A 80 -10.06 14.76 -15.53
N ALA A 81 -10.62 14.93 -16.72
CA ALA A 81 -11.22 13.84 -17.50
C ALA A 81 -10.24 12.68 -17.71
N THR A 82 -8.96 13.00 -17.97
CA THR A 82 -7.90 11.99 -18.15
C THR A 82 -7.64 11.20 -16.87
N VAL A 83 -7.60 11.85 -15.71
CA VAL A 83 -7.37 11.18 -14.43
C VAL A 83 -8.54 10.26 -14.07
N LYS A 84 -9.78 10.72 -14.30
CA LYS A 84 -10.99 9.90 -14.11
C LYS A 84 -10.99 8.68 -15.03
N ALA A 85 -10.75 8.88 -16.32
CA ALA A 85 -10.68 7.78 -17.30
C ALA A 85 -9.59 6.76 -16.95
N ASN A 86 -8.41 7.21 -16.50
CA ASN A 86 -7.35 6.32 -16.05
C ASN A 86 -7.78 5.52 -14.81
N LYS A 87 -8.38 6.17 -13.81
CA LYS A 87 -8.89 5.52 -12.60
C LYS A 87 -9.88 4.41 -12.95
N GLU A 88 -10.88 4.74 -13.76
CA GLU A 88 -11.90 3.80 -14.24
C GLU A 88 -11.29 2.63 -15.01
N LYS A 89 -10.34 2.90 -15.92
CA LYS A 89 -9.63 1.87 -16.68
C LYS A 89 -8.90 0.87 -15.77
N PHE A 90 -8.16 1.37 -14.79
CA PHE A 90 -7.38 0.52 -13.90
C PHE A 90 -8.27 -0.25 -12.91
N ASP A 91 -9.35 0.37 -12.43
CA ASP A 91 -10.35 -0.31 -11.61
C ASP A 91 -11.08 -1.41 -12.38
N ALA A 92 -11.45 -1.15 -13.65
CA ALA A 92 -12.01 -2.16 -14.53
C ALA A 92 -11.04 -3.32 -14.79
N THR A 93 -9.75 -3.01 -15.00
CA THR A 93 -8.72 -4.04 -15.19
C THR A 93 -8.59 -4.92 -13.95
N LEU A 94 -8.57 -4.34 -12.76
CA LEU A 94 -8.58 -5.11 -11.51
C LEU A 94 -9.85 -5.96 -11.41
N LYS A 95 -11.03 -5.38 -11.66
CA LYS A 95 -12.31 -6.10 -11.59
C LYS A 95 -12.34 -7.33 -12.50
N GLU A 96 -11.84 -7.21 -13.72
CA GLU A 96 -11.71 -8.35 -14.64
C GLU A 96 -10.73 -9.43 -14.13
N ALA A 97 -9.61 -9.02 -13.53
CA ALA A 97 -8.68 -9.96 -12.90
C ALA A 97 -9.31 -10.70 -11.70
N MET A 98 -10.06 -9.97 -10.86
CA MET A 98 -10.80 -10.54 -9.73
C MET A 98 -11.83 -11.56 -10.22
N LYS A 99 -12.63 -11.20 -11.23
CA LYS A 99 -13.65 -12.09 -11.81
C LYS A 99 -13.08 -13.38 -12.40
N LYS A 100 -11.88 -13.33 -12.99
CA LYS A 100 -11.20 -14.51 -13.55
C LYS A 100 -10.56 -15.41 -12.50
N THR A 101 -10.21 -14.86 -11.34
CA THR A 101 -9.42 -15.55 -10.31
C THR A 101 -10.29 -16.13 -9.21
N LEU A 102 -11.36 -15.42 -8.84
CA LEU A 102 -12.27 -15.80 -7.78
C LEU A 102 -13.31 -16.81 -8.27
N THR A 103 -13.83 -17.63 -7.35
CA THR A 103 -15.08 -18.35 -7.61
C THR A 103 -16.25 -17.37 -7.71
N ALA A 104 -17.39 -17.80 -8.23
CA ALA A 104 -18.59 -16.96 -8.31
C ALA A 104 -18.99 -16.42 -6.92
N GLU A 105 -19.01 -17.28 -5.90
CA GLU A 105 -19.35 -16.89 -4.52
C GLU A 105 -18.34 -15.89 -3.93
N GLN A 106 -17.04 -16.12 -4.14
CA GLN A 106 -16.00 -15.20 -3.68
C GLN A 106 -16.07 -13.86 -4.39
N TYR A 107 -16.36 -13.86 -5.70
CA TYR A 107 -16.49 -12.64 -6.49
C TYR A 107 -17.72 -11.82 -6.06
N ASP A 108 -18.86 -12.47 -5.82
CA ASP A 108 -20.06 -11.79 -5.30
C ASP A 108 -19.82 -11.20 -3.91
N LYS A 109 -19.09 -11.91 -3.04
CA LYS A 109 -18.69 -11.37 -1.73
C LYS A 109 -17.74 -10.19 -1.88
N TRP A 110 -16.76 -10.27 -2.79
CA TRP A 110 -15.85 -9.16 -3.09
C TRP A 110 -16.59 -7.92 -3.60
N LEU A 111 -17.56 -8.07 -4.49
CA LEU A 111 -18.38 -6.95 -4.98
C LEU A 111 -19.12 -6.22 -3.85
N LYS A 112 -19.60 -6.95 -2.84
CA LYS A 112 -20.27 -6.36 -1.66
C LYS A 112 -19.31 -5.63 -0.72
N MET A 113 -18.02 -5.96 -0.74
CA MET A 113 -17.01 -5.27 0.06
C MET A 113 -16.50 -3.97 -0.61
N ASN A 114 -16.65 -3.86 -1.92
CA ASN A 114 -16.09 -2.79 -2.74
C ASN A 114 -17.13 -1.83 -3.35
N ASN A 115 -18.42 -2.05 -3.10
CA ASN A 115 -19.53 -1.14 -3.44
C ASN A 115 -19.94 -0.33 -2.21
#